data_AF-A0A427V8N7-F1
#
_entry.id   AF-A0A427V8N7-F1
#
_cell.length_a   1.000
_cell.length_b   1.000
_cell.length_c   1.000
_cell.angle_alpha   90.00
_cell.angle_beta   90.00
_cell.angle_gamma   90.00
#
_symmetry.space_group_name_H-M   'P 1'
#
loop_
_entity.id
_entity.type
_entity.pdbx_description
1 polymer ?
#
loop_
_entity_poly.entity_id
_entity_poly.type
_entity_poly.pdbx_seq_one_letter_code
_entity_poly.pdbx_strand_id
1 'polypeptide(L)'
;MKNLKLLLVACGIFWATTTAHAVEVEVPGLLTDRTVSSIGHDFYREFSHKWESSYPGNLSINERPSARWGSWITITLDQEVLFQLFLFPTKRDFDQNVDIALAQTQEALQRRQIDKVLLSTGDLTSDEF
;
A
#
# COMPACT_ATOMS: atom_id res chain seq x y z
N MET A 1 63.98 -5.95 13.09
CA MET A 1 62.62 -6.08 13.65
C MET A 1 61.76 -4.80 13.50
N LYS A 2 61.91 -4.03 12.41
CA LYS A 2 61.15 -2.77 12.19
C LYS A 2 60.09 -2.88 11.08
N ASN A 3 60.14 -3.96 10.28
CA ASN A 3 59.29 -4.12 9.09
C ASN A 3 58.04 -4.99 9.35
N LEU A 4 57.93 -5.61 10.54
CA LEU A 4 56.80 -6.47 10.90
C LEU A 4 55.61 -5.65 11.44
N LYS A 5 55.87 -4.48 12.04
CA LYS A 5 54.81 -3.58 12.54
C LYS A 5 54.08 -2.84 11.43
N LEU A 6 54.65 -2.77 10.22
CA LEU A 6 54.05 -2.09 9.07
C LEU A 6 52.94 -2.94 8.41
N LEU A 7 53.03 -4.26 8.49
CA LEU A 7 52.05 -5.19 7.89
C LEU A 7 50.76 -5.34 8.72
N LEU A 8 50.82 -5.06 10.03
CA LEU A 8 49.64 -5.13 10.92
C LEU A 8 48.73 -3.90 10.83
N VAL A 9 49.23 -2.76 10.35
CA VAL A 9 48.42 -1.53 10.18
C VAL A 9 47.61 -1.56 8.88
N ALA A 10 48.05 -2.31 7.87
CA ALA A 10 47.34 -2.41 6.59
C ALA A 10 46.10 -3.33 6.64
N CYS A 11 46.03 -4.27 7.59
CA CYS A 11 44.91 -5.22 7.68
C CYS A 11 43.68 -4.63 8.39
N GLY A 12 43.87 -3.62 9.26
CA GLY A 12 42.77 -3.02 10.03
C GLY A 12 41.83 -2.11 9.25
N ILE A 13 42.16 -1.78 8.00
CA ILE A 13 41.40 -0.82 7.18
C ILE A 13 40.43 -1.52 6.21
N PHE A 14 40.49 -2.84 6.07
CA PHE A 14 39.66 -3.58 5.11
C PHE A 14 38.32 -4.13 5.66
N TRP A 15 38.02 -3.89 6.94
CA TRP A 15 36.80 -4.41 7.60
C TRP A 15 35.72 -3.34 7.86
N ALA A 16 35.79 -2.23 7.14
CA ALA A 16 34.76 -1.20 7.20
C ALA A 16 34.08 -1.00 5.84
N THR A 17 33.83 -2.08 5.11
CA THR A 17 32.77 -2.07 4.09
C THR A 17 31.44 -2.13 4.83
N THR A 18 31.02 -0.99 5.39
CA THR A 18 29.61 -0.78 5.72
C THR A 18 28.83 -1.10 4.46
N THR A 19 28.07 -2.19 4.48
CA THR A 19 26.99 -2.41 3.53
C THR A 19 25.96 -1.32 3.83
N ALA A 20 26.12 -0.16 3.19
CA ALA A 20 25.04 0.79 3.06
C ALA A 20 23.98 0.07 2.22
N HIS A 21 23.12 -0.68 2.90
CA HIS A 21 21.86 -1.15 2.34
C HIS A 21 21.13 0.14 1.95
N ALA A 22 21.19 0.49 0.67
CA ALA A 22 20.36 1.53 0.11
C ALA A 22 18.94 1.14 0.49
N VAL A 23 18.27 1.97 1.29
CA VAL A 23 16.83 1.87 1.52
C VAL A 23 16.22 1.99 0.14
N GLU A 24 15.81 0.86 -0.44
CA GLU A 24 15.05 0.84 -1.67
C GLU A 24 13.79 1.64 -1.36
N VAL A 25 13.68 2.82 -1.98
CA VAL A 25 12.47 3.62 -1.87
C VAL A 25 11.42 2.85 -2.64
N GLU A 26 10.63 2.06 -1.91
CA GLU A 26 9.47 1.39 -2.48
C GLU A 26 8.61 2.47 -3.15
N VAL A 27 8.43 2.34 -4.46
CA VAL A 27 7.63 3.29 -5.21
C VAL A 27 6.19 3.15 -4.69
N PRO A 28 5.61 4.20 -4.10
CA PRO A 28 4.27 4.12 -3.57
C PRO A 28 3.30 3.81 -4.71
N GLY A 29 2.34 2.94 -4.45
CA GLY A 29 1.29 2.60 -5.39
C GLY A 29 0.49 3.83 -5.82
N LEU A 30 -0.06 3.81 -7.04
CA LEU A 30 -0.84 4.92 -7.57
C LEU A 30 -2.29 4.85 -7.07
N LEU A 31 -2.82 5.97 -6.55
CA LEU A 31 -4.25 6.16 -6.32
C LEU A 31 -4.88 6.87 -7.52
N THR A 32 -5.84 6.22 -8.19
CA THR A 32 -6.50 6.76 -9.40
C THR A 32 -7.98 7.07 -9.17
N ASP A 33 -8.39 8.28 -9.58
CA ASP A 33 -9.79 8.73 -9.60
C ASP A 33 -10.52 8.20 -10.85
N ARG A 34 -11.57 7.41 -10.64
CA ARG A 34 -12.53 6.98 -11.69
C ARG A 34 -13.97 7.31 -11.26
N THR A 35 -14.13 8.44 -10.56
CA THR A 35 -15.41 9.01 -10.16
C THR A 35 -15.88 10.06 -11.18
N VAL A 36 -17.19 10.28 -11.25
CA VAL A 36 -17.82 11.16 -12.25
C VAL A 36 -18.88 12.10 -11.65
N SER A 37 -19.45 11.77 -10.49
CA SER A 37 -20.41 12.64 -9.80
C SER A 37 -19.72 13.57 -8.82
N SER A 38 -20.44 14.61 -8.37
CA SER A 38 -19.94 15.50 -7.31
C SER A 38 -19.66 14.75 -6.01
N ILE A 39 -20.56 13.84 -5.60
CA ILE A 39 -20.39 13.06 -4.37
C ILE A 39 -19.24 12.06 -4.48
N GLY A 40 -19.03 11.47 -5.67
CA GLY A 40 -17.90 10.60 -5.95
C GLY A 40 -16.57 11.35 -5.89
N HIS A 41 -16.48 12.51 -6.53
CA HIS A 41 -15.26 13.31 -6.52
C HIS A 41 -14.93 13.84 -5.11
N ASP A 42 -15.95 14.21 -4.35
CA ASP A 42 -15.77 14.58 -2.94
C ASP A 42 -15.26 13.41 -2.11
N PHE A 43 -15.80 12.20 -2.32
CA PHE A 43 -15.30 11.00 -1.66
C PHE A 43 -13.85 10.72 -2.02
N TYR A 44 -13.50 10.76 -3.31
CA TYR A 44 -12.12 10.58 -3.77
C TYR A 44 -11.18 11.57 -3.08
N ARG A 45 -11.56 12.85 -3.05
CA ARG A 45 -10.73 13.90 -2.44
C ARG A 45 -10.51 13.66 -0.94
N GLU A 46 -11.57 13.42 -0.17
CA GLU A 46 -11.45 13.20 1.28
C GLU A 46 -10.71 11.88 1.60
N PHE A 47 -10.97 10.83 0.82
CA PHE A 47 -10.24 9.58 0.94
C PHE A 47 -8.75 9.80 0.66
N SER A 48 -8.40 10.39 -0.48
CA SER A 48 -7.01 10.63 -0.89
C SER A 48 -6.24 11.53 0.06
N HIS A 49 -6.91 12.51 0.69
CA HIS A 49 -6.31 13.40 1.68
C HIS A 49 -5.88 12.66 2.96
N LYS A 50 -6.64 11.63 3.36
CA LYS A 50 -6.39 10.85 4.58
C LYS A 50 -5.61 9.55 4.30
N TRP A 51 -5.51 9.15 3.04
CA TRP A 51 -4.93 7.88 2.64
C TRP A 51 -3.41 7.90 2.72
N GLU A 52 -2.85 6.92 3.42
CA GLU A 52 -1.42 6.68 3.51
C GLU A 52 -1.21 5.16 3.50
N SER A 53 -0.36 4.65 2.60
CA SER A 53 -0.11 3.22 2.49
C SER A 53 1.28 2.94 1.96
N SER A 54 1.98 2.03 2.62
CA SER A 54 3.25 1.46 2.15
C SER A 54 3.04 0.26 1.22
N TYR A 55 1.79 -0.08 0.87
CA TYR A 55 1.53 -1.25 0.02
C TYR A 55 1.92 -0.96 -1.44
N PRO A 56 2.77 -1.80 -2.07
CA PRO A 56 3.15 -1.64 -3.47
C PRO A 56 2.03 -2.19 -4.37
N GLY A 57 1.00 -1.38 -4.63
CA GLY A 57 -0.08 -1.75 -5.54
C GLY A 57 -0.99 -0.57 -5.88
N ASN A 58 -1.59 -0.61 -7.08
CA ASN A 58 -2.37 0.52 -7.57
C ASN A 58 -3.80 0.45 -7.05
N LEU A 59 -4.22 1.49 -6.34
CA LEU A 59 -5.58 1.63 -5.86
C LEU A 59 -6.41 2.43 -6.87
N SER A 60 -7.64 2.00 -7.15
CA SER A 60 -8.56 2.79 -7.96
C SER A 60 -9.92 2.91 -7.29
N ILE A 61 -10.42 4.14 -7.24
CA ILE A 61 -11.76 4.45 -6.73
C ILE A 61 -12.69 4.59 -7.93
N ASN A 62 -13.53 3.58 -8.12
CA ASN A 62 -14.48 3.48 -9.22
C ASN A 62 -15.87 3.89 -8.75
N GLU A 63 -16.56 4.69 -9.55
CA GLU A 63 -17.94 5.06 -9.29
C GLU A 63 -18.91 4.46 -10.30
N ARG A 64 -20.05 3.98 -9.82
CA ARG A 64 -21.26 3.77 -10.62
C ARG A 64 -22.37 4.72 -10.13
N PRO A 65 -22.62 5.83 -10.84
CA PRO A 65 -23.61 6.82 -10.43
C PRO A 65 -25.04 6.33 -10.70
N SER A 66 -25.97 6.70 -9.81
CA SER A 66 -27.41 6.47 -9.96
C SER A 66 -28.20 7.73 -9.60
N ALA A 67 -28.85 8.34 -10.58
CA ALA A 67 -29.57 9.60 -10.39
C ALA A 67 -30.68 9.54 -9.33
N ARG A 68 -31.28 8.37 -9.10
CA ARG A 68 -32.41 8.23 -8.16
C ARG A 68 -31.97 7.99 -6.72
N TRP A 69 -30.83 7.32 -6.52
CA TRP A 69 -30.47 6.76 -5.23
C TRP A 69 -29.18 7.34 -4.67
N GLY A 70 -28.21 7.70 -5.51
CA GLY A 70 -26.83 8.04 -5.10
C GLY A 70 -25.77 7.31 -5.91
N SER A 71 -24.61 7.09 -5.33
CA SER A 71 -23.44 6.56 -6.06
C SER A 71 -22.86 5.33 -5.36
N TRP A 72 -22.67 4.27 -6.13
CA TRP A 72 -21.88 3.13 -5.68
C TRP A 72 -20.41 3.43 -5.87
N ILE A 73 -19.64 3.35 -4.80
CA ILE A 73 -18.19 3.52 -4.82
C ILE A 73 -17.53 2.18 -4.55
N THR A 74 -16.62 1.79 -5.43
CA THR A 74 -15.86 0.53 -5.35
C THR A 74 -14.38 0.86 -5.35
N ILE A 75 -13.68 0.45 -4.30
CA ILE A 75 -12.23 0.58 -4.18
C ILE A 75 -11.61 -0.74 -4.65
N THR A 76 -10.72 -0.67 -5.63
CA THR A 76 -10.04 -1.83 -6.20
C THR A 76 -8.53 -1.73 -6.02
N LEU A 77 -7.89 -2.87 -5.80
CA LEU A 77 -6.44 -3.04 -5.94
C LEU A 77 -6.19 -3.72 -7.27
N ASP A 78 -5.61 -2.98 -8.21
CA ASP A 78 -5.49 -3.36 -9.62
C ASP A 78 -6.84 -3.74 -10.24
N GLN A 79 -7.21 -5.03 -10.21
CA GLN A 79 -8.48 -5.57 -10.74
C GLN A 79 -9.37 -6.22 -9.67
N GLU A 80 -8.91 -6.29 -8.42
CA GLU A 80 -9.61 -6.95 -7.33
C GLU A 80 -10.38 -5.95 -6.48
N VAL A 81 -11.62 -6.26 -6.09
CA VAL A 81 -12.42 -5.41 -5.22
C VAL A 81 -11.96 -5.55 -3.76
N LEU A 82 -11.57 -4.42 -3.15
CA LEU A 82 -11.22 -4.34 -1.73
C LEU A 82 -12.43 -4.06 -0.86
N PHE A 83 -13.19 -3.04 -1.25
CA PHE A 83 -14.27 -2.49 -0.47
C PHE A 83 -15.28 -1.84 -1.40
N GLN A 84 -16.55 -1.88 -1.00
CA GLN A 84 -17.62 -1.22 -1.72
C GLN A 84 -18.60 -0.60 -0.73
N LEU A 85 -19.04 0.61 -1.03
CA LEU A 85 -20.03 1.33 -0.25
C LEU A 85 -20.99 2.10 -1.15
N PHE A 86 -22.12 2.51 -0.57
CA PHE A 86 -23.10 3.35 -1.22
C PHE A 86 -23.12 4.73 -0.59
N LEU A 87 -23.03 5.78 -1.41
CA LEU A 87 -23.11 7.17 -0.96
C LEU A 87 -24.44 7.79 -1.38
N PHE A 88 -25.17 8.32 -0.40
CA PHE A 88 -26.38 9.08 -0.67
C PHE A 88 -26.06 10.48 -1.21
N PRO A 89 -26.87 11.03 -2.14
CA PRO A 89 -26.64 12.37 -2.70
C PRO A 89 -26.77 13.48 -1.65
N THR A 90 -27.49 13.22 -0.56
CA THR A 90 -27.65 14.15 0.57
C THR A 90 -26.41 14.22 1.47
N LYS A 91 -25.33 13.48 1.15
CA LYS A 91 -24.12 13.35 1.97
C LYS A 91 -24.38 12.93 3.42
N ARG A 92 -25.44 12.16 3.64
CA ARG A 92 -25.71 11.62 4.98
C ARG A 92 -24.59 10.64 5.34
N ASP A 93 -24.07 10.77 6.55
CA ASP A 93 -23.00 9.92 7.10
C ASP A 93 -21.73 9.91 6.23
N PHE A 94 -21.51 10.97 5.45
CA PHE A 94 -20.43 10.99 4.45
C PHE A 94 -19.04 10.86 5.08
N ASP A 95 -18.74 11.65 6.11
CA ASP A 95 -17.43 11.59 6.79
C ASP A 95 -17.19 10.22 7.43
N GLN A 96 -18.23 9.66 8.06
CA GLN A 96 -18.19 8.32 8.63
C GLN A 96 -17.95 7.26 7.56
N ASN A 97 -18.61 7.38 6.40
CA ASN A 97 -18.43 6.47 5.27
C ASN A 97 -17.00 6.53 4.71
N VAL A 98 -16.38 7.73 4.68
CA VAL A 98 -14.96 7.89 4.31
C VAL A 98 -14.07 7.19 5.33
N ASP A 99 -14.28 7.42 6.63
CA ASP A 99 -13.46 6.81 7.69
C ASP A 99 -13.59 5.29 7.71
N ILE A 100 -14.80 4.75 7.51
CA ILE A 100 -15.03 3.31 7.37
C ILE A 100 -14.30 2.78 6.13
N ALA A 101 -14.40 3.47 4.99
CA ALA A 101 -13.73 3.05 3.77
C ALA A 101 -12.21 2.99 3.92
N LEU A 102 -11.60 3.97 4.60
CA LEU A 102 -10.17 4.00 4.91
C LEU A 102 -9.78 2.78 5.76
N ALA A 103 -10.49 2.57 6.87
CA ALA A 103 -10.21 1.46 7.79
C ALA A 103 -10.36 0.09 7.11
N GLN A 104 -11.45 -0.12 6.36
CA GLN A 104 -11.70 -1.39 5.68
C GLN A 104 -10.72 -1.65 4.54
N THR A 105 -10.33 -0.61 3.79
CA THR A 105 -9.32 -0.75 2.74
C THR A 105 -7.97 -1.13 3.34
N GLN A 106 -7.56 -0.45 4.41
CA GLN A 106 -6.30 -0.75 5.09
C GLN A 106 -6.27 -2.17 5.67
N GLU A 107 -7.37 -2.58 6.31
CA GLU A 107 -7.51 -3.94 6.84
C GLU A 107 -7.41 -4.99 5.72
N ALA A 108 -8.09 -4.76 4.59
CA ALA A 108 -8.04 -5.65 3.43
C ALA A 108 -6.61 -5.78 2.85
N LEU A 109 -5.85 -4.68 2.81
CA LEU A 109 -4.45 -4.71 2.36
C LEU A 109 -3.55 -5.46 3.34
N GLN A 110 -3.70 -5.21 4.64
CA GLN A 110 -2.92 -5.90 5.68
C GLN A 110 -3.13 -7.41 5.63
N ARG A 111 -4.39 -7.87 5.47
CA ARG A 111 -4.72 -9.30 5.32
C ARG A 111 -3.98 -9.91 4.12
N ARG A 112 -4.01 -9.26 2.95
CA ARG A 112 -3.28 -9.73 1.75
C ARG A 112 -1.77 -9.79 1.94
N GLN A 113 -1.20 -8.79 2.61
CA GLN A 113 0.24 -8.77 2.87
C GLN A 113 0.65 -9.96 3.75
N ILE A 114 -0.14 -10.27 4.78
CA ILE A 114 0.06 -11.44 5.64
C ILE A 114 -0.04 -12.72 4.81
N ASP A 115 -1.10 -12.86 4.01
CA ASP A 115 -1.29 -14.05 3.18
C ASP A 115 -0.11 -14.27 2.22
N LYS A 116 0.37 -13.21 1.55
CA LYS A 116 1.53 -13.28 0.65
C LYS A 116 2.79 -13.75 1.36
N VAL A 117 3.05 -13.26 2.57
CA VAL A 117 4.22 -13.65 3.37
C VAL A 117 4.11 -15.10 3.85
N LEU A 118 2.91 -15.53 4.27
CA LEU A 118 2.66 -16.90 4.71
C LEU A 118 2.81 -17.91 3.56
N LEU A 119 2.23 -17.62 2.40
CA LEU A 119 2.37 -18.42 1.18
C LEU A 119 3.84 -18.49 0.72
N SER A 120 4.55 -17.36 0.74
CA SER A 120 5.97 -17.32 0.38
C SER A 120 6.86 -18.10 1.34
N THR A 121 6.51 -18.16 2.63
CA THR A 121 7.29 -18.91 3.63
C THR A 121 7.06 -20.42 3.49
N GLY A 122 5.85 -20.84 3.14
CA GLY A 122 5.50 -22.25 2.94
C GLY A 122 6.21 -22.89 1.74
N ASP A 123 6.51 -22.11 0.70
CA ASP A 123 7.17 -22.61 -0.52
C ASP A 123 8.68 -22.87 -0.32
N LEU A 124 9.30 -22.29 0.71
CA LEU A 124 10.72 -22.46 1.03
C LEU A 124 11.04 -23.78 1.77
N THR A 125 10.05 -24.64 2.03
CA THR A 125 10.26 -25.92 2.75
C THR A 125 10.45 -27.14 1.85
N SER A 126 10.70 -26.96 0.55
CA SER A 126 11.12 -28.06 -0.32
C SER A 126 12.64 -28.17 -0.31
N ASP A 127 13.14 -28.91 0.67
CA ASP A 127 14.49 -29.48 0.67
C ASP A 127 14.54 -30.51 -0.46
N GLU A 128 15.20 -30.14 -1.55
CA GLU A 128 15.34 -30.97 -2.74
C GLU A 128 16.37 -32.07 -2.45
N PHE A 129 15.89 -33.31 -2.33
CA PHE A 129 16.71 -34.53 -2.22
C PHE A 129 17.30 -34.94 -3.58
#